data_AF-A0AAW8AS64-F1
#
_entry.id   AF-A0AAW8AS64-F1
#
_cell.length_a   1.000
_cell.length_b   1.000
_cell.length_c   1.000
_cell.angle_alpha   90.00
_cell.angle_beta   90.00
_cell.angle_gamma   90.00
#
_symmetry.space_group_name_H-M   'P 1'
#
loop_
_entity.id
_entity.type
_entity.pdbx_description
1 polymer ?
#
loop_
_entity_poly.entity_id
_entity_poly.type
_entity_poly.pdbx_seq_one_letter_code
_entity_poly.pdbx_strand_id
1 'polypeptide(L)'
;LGEAMRYAVLGGGKRLRPLLVLASCESVGGNVFAAMRAACAVELIHAYSLVHDDMPCMDDDVLRRGKPTTHVAFGEAQAMLAG
;
A
#
# COMPACT_ATOMS: atom_id res chain seq x y z
N LEU A 1 7.55 -6.79 -12.24
CA LEU A 1 6.38 -6.03 -11.74
C LEU A 1 5.77 -6.61 -10.47
N GLY A 2 5.33 -7.88 -10.45
CA GLY A 2 4.68 -8.45 -9.25
C GLY A 2 5.54 -8.43 -7.98
N GLU A 3 6.86 -8.48 -8.10
CA GLU A 3 7.79 -8.31 -6.98
C GLU A 3 7.77 -6.88 -6.41
N ALA A 4 7.83 -5.85 -7.26
CA ALA A 4 7.74 -4.45 -6.84
C ALA A 4 6.39 -4.15 -6.14
N MET A 5 5.27 -4.69 -6.66
CA MET A 5 3.96 -4.57 -6.02
C MET A 5 3.95 -5.22 -4.63
N ARG A 6 4.50 -6.44 -4.50
CA ARG A 6 4.59 -7.14 -3.21
C ARG A 6 5.53 -6.43 -2.25
N TYR A 7 6.63 -5.86 -2.74
CA TYR A 7 7.57 -5.07 -1.96
C TYR A 7 6.87 -3.86 -1.32
N ALA A 8 6.15 -3.08 -2.12
CA ALA A 8 5.42 -1.90 -1.66
C ALA A 8 4.31 -2.26 -0.65
N VAL A 9 3.52 -3.30 -0.95
CA VAL A 9 2.34 -3.65 -0.16
C VAL A 9 2.70 -4.44 1.10
N LEU A 10 3.60 -5.43 1.02
CA LEU A 10 3.88 -6.38 2.10
C LEU A 10 5.04 -5.95 3.00
N GLY A 11 5.77 -4.88 2.66
CA GLY A 11 6.94 -4.39 3.39
C GLY A 11 6.69 -3.89 4.82
N GLY A 12 5.43 -3.86 5.28
CA GLY A 12 5.01 -3.52 6.64
C GLY A 12 3.90 -2.45 6.65
N GLY A 13 3.71 -1.79 7.80
CA GLY A 13 2.81 -0.65 7.96
C GLY A 13 1.80 -0.79 9.07
N LYS A 14 1.13 0.33 9.40
CA LYS A 14 0.18 0.39 10.51
C LYS A 14 -1.12 -0.35 10.23
N ARG A 15 -1.44 -0.59 8.94
CA ARG A 15 -2.69 -1.21 8.47
C ARG A 15 -3.95 -0.59 9.06
N LEU A 16 -3.91 0.71 9.35
CA LEU A 16 -5.01 1.43 9.99
C LEU A 16 -6.27 1.41 9.12
N ARG A 17 -6.13 1.56 7.80
CA ARG A 17 -7.25 1.57 6.87
C ARG A 17 -7.97 0.21 6.81
N PRO A 18 -7.28 -0.93 6.60
CA PRO A 18 -7.86 -2.27 6.78
C PRO A 18 -8.57 -2.46 8.11
N LEU A 19 -7.92 -2.03 9.21
CA LEU A 19 -8.47 -2.17 10.54
C LEU A 19 -9.78 -1.40 10.69
N LEU A 20 -9.86 -0.17 10.17
CA LEU A 20 -11.10 0.61 10.16
C LEU A 20 -12.21 -0.05 9.33
N VAL A 21 -11.88 -0.66 8.18
CA VAL A 21 -12.85 -1.39 7.35
C VAL A 21 -13.43 -2.58 8.12
N LEU A 22 -12.57 -3.38 8.76
CA LEU A 22 -13.00 -4.54 9.53
C LEU A 22 -13.80 -4.14 10.77
N ALA A 23 -13.34 -3.14 11.54
CA ALA A 23 -14.05 -2.65 12.72
C ALA A 23 -15.42 -2.06 12.37
N SER A 24 -15.54 -1.36 11.22
CA SER A 24 -16.82 -0.86 10.73
C SER A 24 -17.76 -1.98 10.29
N CYS A 25 -17.23 -3.08 9.74
CA CYS A 25 -18.02 -4.25 9.41
C CYS A 25 -18.54 -4.96 10.67
N GLU A 26 -17.67 -5.11 11.67
CA GLU A 26 -18.01 -5.72 12.96
C GLU A 26 -19.11 -4.93 13.69
N SER A 27 -19.00 -3.60 13.73
CA SER A 27 -19.95 -2.74 14.46
C SER A 27 -21.39 -2.80 13.94
N VAL A 28 -21.59 -3.24 12.69
CA VAL A 28 -22.91 -3.37 12.05
C VAL A 28 -23.30 -4.82 11.77
N GLY A 29 -22.52 -5.81 12.23
CA GLY A 29 -22.79 -7.23 12.00
C GLY A 29 -22.68 -7.66 10.52
N GLY A 30 -21.79 -7.03 9.76
CA GLY A 30 -21.64 -7.29 8.32
C GLY A 30 -20.90 -8.59 7.97
N ASN A 31 -20.72 -8.84 6.67
CA ASN A 31 -20.03 -10.02 6.17
C ASN A 31 -18.49 -9.82 6.19
N VAL A 32 -17.81 -10.55 7.08
CA VAL A 32 -16.35 -10.47 7.26
C VAL A 32 -15.54 -10.82 6.00
N PHE A 33 -16.01 -11.75 5.15
CA PHE A 33 -15.28 -12.11 3.92
C PHE A 33 -15.36 -10.99 2.88
N ALA A 34 -16.50 -10.30 2.79
CA ALA A 34 -16.63 -9.12 1.94
C ALA A 34 -15.78 -7.96 2.47
N ALA A 35 -15.80 -7.73 3.78
CA ALA A 35 -14.98 -6.70 4.41
C ALA A 35 -13.47 -6.96 4.26
N MET A 36 -13.02 -8.22 4.34
CA MET A 36 -11.62 -8.57 4.11
C MET A 36 -11.18 -8.22 2.68
N ARG A 37 -12.02 -8.49 1.67
CA ARG A 37 -11.72 -8.08 0.28
C ARG A 37 -11.66 -6.56 0.15
N ALA A 38 -12.58 -5.84 0.77
CA ALA A 38 -12.58 -4.37 0.79
C ALA A 38 -11.35 -3.81 1.52
N ALA A 39 -10.96 -4.40 2.64
CA ALA A 39 -9.77 -4.01 3.42
C ALA A 39 -8.50 -4.17 2.59
N CYS A 40 -8.35 -5.28 1.88
CA CYS A 40 -7.25 -5.48 0.93
C CYS A 40 -7.27 -4.43 -0.19
N ALA A 41 -8.43 -4.19 -0.80
CA ALA A 41 -8.55 -3.19 -1.87
C ALA A 41 -8.12 -1.79 -1.42
N VAL A 42 -8.58 -1.35 -0.24
CA VAL A 42 -8.21 -0.05 0.33
C VAL A 42 -6.71 0.03 0.63
N GLU A 43 -6.10 -1.04 1.15
CA GLU A 43 -4.66 -1.05 1.41
C GLU A 43 -3.81 -1.09 0.13
N LEU A 44 -4.31 -1.72 -0.94
CA LEU A 44 -3.67 -1.67 -2.25
C LEU A 44 -3.68 -0.24 -2.79
N ILE A 45 -4.81 0.48 -2.70
CA ILE A 45 -4.88 1.90 -3.08
C ILE A 45 -3.97 2.76 -2.20
N HIS A 46 -3.93 2.48 -0.89
CA HIS A 46 -3.01 3.19 -0.01
C HIS A 46 -1.54 2.96 -0.38
N ALA A 47 -1.15 1.72 -0.70
CA ALA A 47 0.20 1.39 -1.08
C ALA A 47 0.58 2.07 -2.42
N TYR A 48 -0.33 2.07 -3.40
CA TYR A 48 -0.17 2.78 -4.67
C TYR A 48 0.18 4.25 -4.42
N SER A 49 -0.61 4.96 -3.60
CA SER A 49 -0.40 6.40 -3.39
C SER A 49 1.00 6.66 -2.85
N LEU A 50 1.45 5.86 -1.87
CA LEU A 50 2.78 6.00 -1.29
C LEU A 50 3.90 5.74 -2.31
N VAL A 51 3.73 4.77 -3.21
CA VAL A 51 4.74 4.50 -4.25
C VAL A 51 4.90 5.70 -5.17
N HIS A 52 3.80 6.35 -5.54
CA HIS A 52 3.82 7.53 -6.42
C HIS A 52 4.27 8.78 -5.66
N ASP A 53 3.85 8.97 -4.41
CA ASP A 53 4.30 10.06 -3.54
C ASP A 53 5.83 10.00 -3.34
N ASP A 54 6.40 8.79 -3.22
CA ASP A 54 7.85 8.60 -3.06
C ASP A 54 8.67 8.95 -4.31
N MET A 55 8.06 9.19 -5.47
CA MET A 55 8.81 9.40 -6.72
C MET A 55 9.61 10.71 -6.71
N PRO A 56 10.71 10.83 -7.48
CA PRO A 56 11.53 12.05 -7.53
C PRO A 56 10.78 13.31 -7.97
N CYS A 57 9.66 13.14 -8.70
CA CYS A 57 8.81 14.26 -9.12
C CYS A 57 7.74 14.67 -8.09
N MET A 58 7.66 13.96 -6.96
CA MET A 58 6.70 14.19 -5.87
C MET A 58 7.48 14.55 -4.59
N ASP A 59 7.57 13.65 -3.61
CA ASP A 59 8.26 13.91 -2.34
C ASP A 59 9.76 13.56 -2.37
N ASP A 60 10.23 12.82 -3.38
CA ASP A 60 11.62 12.36 -3.54
C ASP A 60 12.15 11.60 -2.31
N ASP A 61 11.27 10.83 -1.66
CA ASP A 61 11.63 9.99 -0.51
C ASP A 61 12.52 8.83 -0.97
N VAL A 62 13.73 8.72 -0.43
CA VAL A 62 14.63 7.58 -0.70
C VAL A 62 14.46 6.42 0.28
N LEU A 63 13.80 6.67 1.42
CA LEU A 63 13.53 5.67 2.46
C LEU A 63 12.09 5.75 2.94
N ARG A 64 11.45 4.59 3.07
CA ARG A 64 10.14 4.43 3.73
C ARG A 64 10.22 3.34 4.79
N ARG A 65 9.96 3.73 6.03
CA ARG A 65 10.00 2.83 7.22
C ARG A 65 11.34 2.11 7.35
N GLY A 66 12.44 2.82 7.07
CA GLY A 66 13.81 2.30 7.18
C GLY A 66 14.24 1.36 6.04
N LYS A 67 13.45 1.26 4.96
CA LYS A 67 13.81 0.50 3.74
C LYS A 67 13.84 1.43 2.52
N PRO A 68 14.61 1.12 1.47
CA PRO A 68 14.54 1.85 0.20
C PRO A 68 13.09 2.00 -0.30
N THR A 69 12.75 3.14 -0.88
CA THR A 69 11.46 3.29 -1.57
C THR A 69 11.44 2.47 -2.86
N THR A 70 10.24 2.24 -3.40
CA THR A 70 10.07 1.33 -4.56
C THR A 70 10.87 1.79 -5.77
N HIS A 71 10.97 3.10 -6.02
CA HIS A 71 11.74 3.64 -7.14
C HIS A 71 13.25 3.49 -6.91
N VAL A 72 13.74 3.58 -5.67
CA VAL A 72 15.14 3.32 -5.34
C VAL A 72 15.49 1.83 -5.51
N ALA A 73 14.58 0.94 -5.13
CA ALA A 73 14.82 -0.51 -5.19
C ALA A 73 14.65 -1.12 -6.61
N PHE A 74 13.73 -0.57 -7.42
CA PHE A 74 13.32 -1.18 -8.70
C PHE A 74 13.39 -0.24 -9.91
N GLY A 75 13.72 1.03 -9.70
CA GLY A 75 13.70 2.08 -10.71
C GLY A 75 12.34 2.75 -10.87
N GLU A 76 12.36 4.01 -11.32
CA GLU A 76 11.16 4.86 -11.48
C GLU A 76 10.09 4.25 -12.38
N ALA A 77 10.48 3.69 -13.54
CA ALA A 77 9.52 3.10 -14.47
C ALA A 77 8.78 1.88 -13.87
N GLN A 78 9.48 1.05 -13.08
CA GLN A 78 8.82 -0.07 -12.42
C GLN A 78 7.95 0.40 -11.25
N ALA A 79 8.39 1.41 -10.50
CA ALA A 79 7.59 2.01 -9.42
C ALA A 79 6.28 2.62 -9.96
N MET A 80 6.36 3.35 -11.07
CA MET A 80 5.20 3.96 -11.73
C MET A 80 4.19 2.93 -12.24
N LEU A 81 4.63 1.75 -12.66
CA LEU A 81 3.73 0.66 -13.08
C LEU A 81 3.22 -0.16 -11.89
N ALA A 82 3.92 -0.13 -10.75
CA ALA A 82 3.60 -0.95 -9.58
C ALA A 82 2.58 -0.29 -8.64
N GLY A 83 2.63 1.04 -8.53
CA GLY A 83 1.54 1.84 -7.96
C GLY A 83 0.51 2.15 -9.02
#